data_AF-A0AAD9BXM7-F1
#
_entry.id   AF-A0AAD9BXM7-F1
#
_cell.length_a   1.000
_cell.length_b   1.000
_cell.length_c   1.000
_cell.angle_alpha   90.00
_cell.angle_beta   90.00
_cell.angle_gamma   90.00
#
_symmetry.space_group_name_H-M   'P 1'
#
loop_
_entity.id
_entity.type
_entity.pdbx_description
1 polymer ?
#
loop_
_entity_poly.entity_id
_entity_poly.type
_entity_poly.pdbx_seq_one_letter_code
_entity_poly.pdbx_strand_id
1 'polypeptide(L)'
;MEPLKNILSRGPLSNWKNLDQSQKGNFINPVWTALFDYEASCKDELTLRKGDLVEVLSLDSEISGDDGWWAGKVNNKVGIFPSNYGSFKPTEFAKLPGTAVVGELTPAVVSQFEPDVLDFRDLKLEEVIGVGGFGKVYRGTWRGLLVAVKAARQDPDEDISVTAQNVRQEARLFAMLTHPNIIALKGVCLQEPNLCIIMEYASGGALSRALAGRRIPPHILVNWAVQIARGMVYLHSEAIVPVIHRDLKSNNSKSFNMSFII
;
A
#
# COMPACT_ATOMS: atom_id res chain seq x y z
N MET A 1 17.00 -18.39 -9.29
CA MET A 1 17.63 -19.45 -8.48
C MET A 1 18.70 -18.78 -7.62
N GLU A 2 18.81 -19.13 -6.32
CA GLU A 2 19.80 -18.69 -5.30
C GLU A 2 19.56 -17.56 -4.26
N PRO A 3 18.47 -16.78 -4.20
CA PRO A 3 18.40 -15.69 -3.22
C PRO A 3 18.03 -16.14 -1.78
N LEU A 4 17.17 -17.17 -1.61
CA LEU A 4 16.76 -17.65 -0.27
C LEU A 4 17.83 -18.47 0.47
N LYS A 5 18.80 -19.06 -0.24
CA LYS A 5 19.84 -19.92 0.38
C LYS A 5 20.82 -19.14 1.26
N ASN A 6 20.97 -17.83 1.02
CA ASN A 6 21.90 -16.97 1.76
C ASN A 6 21.30 -16.35 3.03
N ILE A 7 20.02 -16.57 3.33
CA ILE A 7 19.37 -16.09 4.56
C ILE A 7 19.91 -16.82 5.80
N LEU A 8 20.25 -18.10 5.68
CA LEU A 8 20.71 -18.94 6.80
C LEU A 8 22.22 -18.86 7.08
N SER A 9 22.99 -18.23 6.19
CA SER A 9 24.45 -18.09 6.31
C SER A 9 24.92 -16.77 6.92
N ARG A 10 24.02 -15.79 7.06
CA ARG A 10 24.31 -14.49 7.70
C ARG A 10 23.74 -14.48 9.11
N GLY A 11 24.58 -14.16 10.11
CA GLY A 11 24.18 -14.04 11.51
C GLY A 11 23.07 -12.99 11.72
N PRO A 12 22.48 -12.91 12.93
CA PRO A 12 21.33 -12.03 13.22
C PRO A 12 21.60 -10.58 12.77
N LEU A 13 20.60 -10.00 12.09
CA LEU A 13 20.69 -8.72 11.40
C LEU A 13 20.99 -7.57 12.39
N SER A 14 22.23 -7.08 12.36
CA SER A 14 22.80 -6.17 13.36
C SER A 14 22.52 -4.68 13.17
N ASN A 15 21.65 -4.27 12.24
CA ASN A 15 21.48 -2.85 11.88
C ASN A 15 20.04 -2.30 12.03
N TRP A 16 19.38 -2.60 13.15
CA TRP A 16 18.25 -1.79 13.63
C TRP A 16 18.70 -0.88 14.76
N LYS A 17 19.21 0.31 14.43
CA LYS A 17 19.70 1.29 15.43
C LYS A 17 18.60 2.10 16.13
N ASN A 18 17.32 1.87 15.89
CA ASN A 18 16.21 2.66 16.48
C ASN A 18 15.01 1.81 16.94
N LEU A 19 15.23 0.60 17.47
CA LEU A 19 14.19 -0.10 18.23
C LEU A 19 14.55 -0.06 19.71
N ASP A 20 13.66 0.50 20.53
CA ASP A 20 13.86 0.65 21.98
C ASP A 20 14.20 -0.71 22.63
N GLN A 21 15.27 -0.72 23.44
CA GLN A 21 15.85 -1.93 24.05
C GLN A 21 14.92 -2.66 25.05
N SER A 22 13.72 -2.12 25.31
CA SER A 22 12.71 -2.71 26.19
C SER A 22 11.85 -3.80 25.53
N GLN A 23 11.97 -4.04 24.23
CA GLN A 23 10.95 -4.76 23.44
C GLN A 23 11.39 -6.13 22.88
N LYS A 24 12.45 -6.74 23.43
CA LYS A 24 12.84 -8.12 23.07
C LYS A 24 12.04 -9.14 23.89
N GLY A 25 10.94 -9.64 23.33
CA GLY A 25 10.53 -11.03 23.61
C GLY A 25 11.60 -12.01 23.11
N ASN A 26 11.49 -13.30 23.44
CA ASN A 26 12.48 -14.36 23.13
C ASN A 26 12.75 -14.63 21.63
N PHE A 27 12.36 -13.74 20.72
CA PHE A 27 12.51 -13.86 19.28
C PHE A 27 13.74 -13.09 18.79
N ILE A 28 14.55 -13.74 17.95
CA ILE A 28 15.80 -13.19 17.40
C ILE A 28 15.52 -12.19 16.26
N ASN A 29 14.36 -12.30 15.60
CA ASN A 29 13.90 -11.46 14.49
C ASN A 29 12.52 -10.83 14.79
N PRO A 30 12.16 -9.70 14.15
CA PRO A 30 10.85 -9.06 14.32
C PRO A 30 9.71 -9.95 13.81
N VAL A 31 8.62 -10.01 14.57
CA VAL A 31 7.42 -10.79 14.23
C VAL A 31 6.31 -9.84 13.79
N TRP A 32 5.70 -10.15 12.65
CA TRP A 32 4.60 -9.41 12.04
C TRP A 32 3.34 -10.26 12.05
N THR A 33 2.16 -9.63 12.16
CA THR A 33 0.88 -10.34 12.06
C THR A 33 0.31 -10.20 10.65
N ALA A 34 -0.04 -11.31 10.00
CA ALA A 34 -0.70 -11.31 8.71
C ALA A 34 -2.12 -10.71 8.83
N LEU A 35 -2.45 -9.72 8.01
CA LEU A 35 -3.72 -8.99 8.05
C LEU A 35 -4.78 -9.56 7.10
N PHE A 36 -4.33 -10.22 6.04
CA PHE A 36 -5.16 -10.81 5.00
C PHE A 36 -4.69 -12.21 4.68
N ASP A 37 -5.61 -13.04 4.19
CA ASP A 37 -5.25 -14.32 3.60
C ASP A 37 -4.51 -14.06 2.28
N TYR A 38 -3.43 -14.80 2.08
CA TYR A 38 -2.64 -14.81 0.86
C TYR A 38 -2.37 -16.25 0.47
N GLU A 39 -2.74 -16.64 -0.76
CA GLU A 39 -2.46 -17.98 -1.27
C GLU A 39 -1.19 -17.93 -2.13
N ALA A 40 -0.20 -18.75 -1.78
CA ALA A 40 1.04 -18.84 -2.53
C ALA A 40 0.76 -19.27 -3.98
N SER A 41 1.17 -18.45 -4.92
CA SER A 41 1.07 -18.69 -6.36
C SER A 41 2.21 -19.57 -6.85
N CYS A 42 3.35 -19.58 -6.15
CA CYS A 42 4.48 -20.43 -6.47
C CYS A 42 5.15 -21.04 -5.22
N LYS A 43 6.08 -21.98 -5.45
CA LYS A 43 6.74 -22.77 -4.38
C LYS A 43 7.63 -21.93 -3.45
N ASP A 44 8.11 -20.78 -3.91
CA ASP A 44 9.01 -19.90 -3.17
C ASP A 44 8.23 -18.92 -2.26
N GLU A 45 6.90 -18.88 -2.38
CA GLU A 45 6.01 -18.02 -1.61
C GLU A 45 5.44 -18.69 -0.35
N LEU A 46 5.09 -17.86 0.63
CA LEU A 46 4.37 -18.25 1.83
C LEU A 46 2.87 -18.02 1.65
N THR A 47 2.08 -19.08 1.81
CA THR A 47 0.65 -18.94 2.10
C THR A 47 0.53 -18.30 3.48
N LEU A 48 -0.20 -17.19 3.56
CA LEU A 48 -0.54 -16.54 4.82
C LEU A 48 -2.02 -16.76 5.11
N ARG A 49 -2.33 -17.11 6.34
CA ARG A 49 -3.67 -17.00 6.89
C ARG A 49 -3.72 -15.78 7.78
N LYS A 50 -4.82 -15.05 7.73
CA LYS A 50 -5.06 -13.90 8.58
C LYS A 50 -4.84 -14.27 10.05
N GLY A 51 -3.99 -13.50 10.72
CA GLY A 51 -3.56 -13.74 12.10
C GLY A 51 -2.24 -14.49 12.23
N ASP A 52 -1.67 -15.04 11.15
CA ASP A 52 -0.38 -15.72 11.19
C ASP A 52 0.71 -14.80 11.71
N LEU A 53 1.58 -15.36 12.56
CA LEU A 53 2.79 -14.68 13.03
C LEU A 53 3.94 -15.00 12.06
N VAL A 54 4.35 -13.98 11.31
CA VAL A 54 5.42 -14.03 10.32
C VAL A 54 6.69 -13.49 10.94
N GLU A 55 7.68 -14.36 11.12
CA GLU A 55 9.04 -13.93 11.46
C GLU A 55 9.68 -13.33 10.21
N VAL A 56 9.95 -12.03 10.19
CA VAL A 56 10.50 -11.36 9.01
C VAL A 56 12.01 -11.54 8.99
N LEU A 57 12.49 -12.20 7.94
CA LEU A 57 13.90 -12.57 7.76
C LEU A 57 14.65 -11.58 6.87
N SER A 58 13.97 -10.92 5.92
CA SER A 58 14.57 -9.86 5.10
C SER A 58 13.53 -8.93 4.48
N LEU A 59 13.83 -7.64 4.45
CA LEU A 59 13.08 -6.60 3.73
C LEU A 59 13.71 -6.27 2.36
N ASP A 60 14.86 -6.87 2.05
CA ASP A 60 15.68 -6.58 0.88
C ASP A 60 15.12 -7.25 -0.39
N SER A 61 14.86 -6.45 -1.43
CA SER A 61 14.33 -6.95 -2.70
C SER A 61 15.35 -7.76 -3.50
N GLU A 62 16.65 -7.64 -3.23
CA GLU A 62 17.66 -8.56 -3.80
C GLU A 62 17.49 -10.00 -3.25
N ILE A 63 16.92 -10.13 -2.05
CA ILE A 63 16.70 -11.42 -1.38
C ILE A 63 15.31 -11.98 -1.70
N SER A 64 14.28 -11.14 -1.80
CA SER A 64 12.93 -11.60 -2.18
C SER A 64 12.75 -11.76 -3.68
N GLY A 65 13.61 -11.13 -4.49
CA GLY A 65 13.57 -11.19 -5.95
C GLY A 65 12.60 -10.21 -6.61
N ASP A 66 11.82 -9.46 -5.84
CA ASP A 66 10.88 -8.46 -6.35
C ASP A 66 10.58 -7.32 -5.34
N ASP A 67 10.48 -6.10 -5.86
CA ASP A 67 10.13 -4.88 -5.13
C ASP A 67 8.66 -4.93 -4.73
N GLY A 68 8.37 -5.39 -3.52
CA GLY A 68 7.02 -5.89 -3.27
C GLY A 68 6.95 -6.80 -2.08
N TRP A 69 8.03 -7.58 -1.95
CA TRP A 69 8.02 -8.83 -1.24
C TRP A 69 9.09 -8.84 -0.16
N TRP A 70 8.76 -9.46 0.96
CA TRP A 70 9.69 -9.72 2.05
C TRP A 70 9.91 -11.21 2.19
N ALA A 71 11.10 -11.59 2.64
CA ALA A 71 11.37 -12.95 3.06
C ALA A 71 10.95 -13.11 4.52
N GLY A 72 10.18 -14.14 4.81
CA GLY A 72 9.71 -14.44 6.16
C GLY A 72 9.65 -15.94 6.44
N LYS A 73 9.19 -16.25 7.65
CA LYS A 73 8.96 -17.61 8.10
C LYS A 73 7.65 -17.71 8.87
N VAL A 74 6.84 -18.70 8.51
CA VAL A 74 5.57 -19.06 9.17
C VAL A 74 5.55 -20.57 9.35
N ASN A 75 5.24 -21.06 10.56
CA ASN A 75 5.10 -22.50 10.85
C ASN A 75 6.26 -23.37 10.30
N ASN A 76 7.50 -22.91 10.48
CA ASN A 76 8.74 -23.52 9.97
C ASN A 76 8.94 -23.55 8.45
N LYS A 77 8.03 -22.98 7.66
CA LYS A 77 8.22 -22.74 6.23
C LYS A 77 8.85 -21.37 6.01
N VAL A 78 9.90 -21.29 5.20
CA VAL A 78 10.53 -20.04 4.76
C VAL A 78 10.10 -19.77 3.33
N GLY A 79 9.80 -18.51 3.03
CA GLY A 79 9.46 -18.07 1.68
C GLY A 79 9.23 -16.58 1.63
N ILE A 80 8.83 -16.09 0.47
CA ILE A 80 8.50 -14.68 0.26
C ILE A 80 7.01 -14.42 0.43
N PHE A 81 6.64 -13.23 0.88
CA PHE A 81 5.24 -12.80 0.96
C PHE A 81 5.13 -11.30 0.65
N PRO A 82 3.95 -10.81 0.20
CA PRO A 82 3.78 -9.40 -0.09
C PRO A 82 3.89 -8.58 1.20
N SER A 83 4.73 -7.55 1.21
CA SER A 83 5.03 -6.78 2.44
C SER A 83 3.82 -6.09 3.07
N ASN A 84 2.82 -5.73 2.28
CA ASN A 84 1.60 -5.04 2.71
C ASN A 84 0.59 -6.00 3.38
N TYR A 85 0.92 -7.29 3.46
CA TYR A 85 0.06 -8.30 4.10
C TYR A 85 0.40 -8.52 5.57
N GLY A 86 1.49 -7.92 6.08
CA GLY A 86 1.84 -7.97 7.50
C GLY A 86 1.72 -6.60 8.17
N SER A 87 1.55 -6.57 9.49
CA SER A 87 1.82 -5.38 10.32
C SER A 87 2.70 -5.73 11.52
N PHE A 88 3.62 -4.82 11.87
CA PHE A 88 4.39 -4.88 13.12
C PHE A 88 3.46 -4.61 14.31
N LYS A 89 3.55 -5.41 15.38
CA LYS A 89 2.93 -5.09 16.68
C LYS A 89 3.90 -5.35 17.83
N PRO A 90 4.38 -4.29 18.49
CA PRO A 90 4.62 -4.34 19.91
C PRO A 90 3.81 -3.21 20.55
N THR A 91 2.76 -3.59 21.29
CA THR A 91 2.10 -2.81 22.34
C THR A 91 1.82 -1.31 22.10
N GLU A 92 0.52 -1.04 21.93
CA GLU A 92 -0.20 0.24 22.04
C GLU A 92 -0.16 1.25 20.87
N PHE A 93 -1.39 1.67 20.52
CA PHE A 93 -1.79 2.88 19.78
C PHE A 93 -1.78 2.86 18.24
N ALA A 94 -2.87 2.36 17.65
CA ALA A 94 -3.49 3.02 16.50
C ALA A 94 -4.75 3.76 16.99
N LYS A 95 -4.81 5.08 16.83
CA LYS A 95 -6.05 5.86 17.08
C LYS A 95 -6.93 5.74 15.84
N LEU A 96 -8.07 5.07 15.95
CA LEU A 96 -9.11 5.16 14.94
C LEU A 96 -9.68 6.59 14.89
N PRO A 97 -10.10 7.10 13.73
CA PRO A 97 -10.83 8.36 13.66
C PRO A 97 -12.16 8.23 14.42
N GLY A 98 -12.30 8.93 15.55
CA GLY A 98 -13.60 9.22 16.17
C GLY A 98 -14.16 8.24 17.21
N THR A 99 -13.60 7.04 17.46
CA THR A 99 -14.06 6.17 18.58
C THR A 99 -12.97 5.23 19.09
N ALA A 100 -13.09 4.86 20.37
CA ALA A 100 -12.34 3.89 21.21
C ALA A 100 -11.05 3.25 20.66
N VAL A 101 -10.00 3.23 21.49
CA VAL A 101 -8.76 2.48 21.28
C VAL A 101 -9.10 1.01 21.03
N VAL A 102 -8.92 0.51 19.80
CA VAL A 102 -9.14 -0.91 19.51
C VAL A 102 -7.81 -1.64 19.62
N GLY A 103 -7.67 -2.45 20.66
CA GLY A 103 -6.43 -3.15 21.02
C GLY A 103 -5.95 -4.19 19.99
N GLU A 104 -6.80 -4.58 19.03
CA GLU A 104 -6.45 -5.51 17.95
C GLU A 104 -7.13 -5.16 16.63
N LEU A 105 -6.36 -5.20 15.53
CA LEU A 105 -6.89 -5.35 14.18
C LEU A 105 -7.53 -6.73 14.01
N THR A 106 -8.66 -6.93 14.68
CA THR A 106 -9.46 -8.13 14.51
C THR A 106 -10.07 -8.14 13.11
N PRO A 107 -10.50 -9.30 12.60
CA PRO A 107 -11.24 -9.36 11.36
C PRO A 107 -12.43 -8.41 11.29
N ALA A 108 -13.05 -8.13 12.44
CA ALA A 108 -14.18 -7.20 12.58
C ALA A 108 -13.78 -5.73 12.35
N VAL A 109 -12.56 -5.32 12.71
CA VAL A 109 -12.06 -3.94 12.46
C VAL A 109 -11.68 -3.78 10.99
N VAL A 110 -10.99 -4.77 10.43
CA VAL A 110 -10.62 -4.75 9.00
C VAL A 110 -11.87 -4.75 8.11
N SER A 111 -12.94 -5.46 8.50
CA SER A 111 -14.21 -5.44 7.76
C SER A 111 -14.96 -4.10 7.84
N GLN A 112 -14.61 -3.20 8.77
CA GLN A 112 -15.17 -1.84 8.78
C GLN A 112 -14.61 -0.97 7.67
N PHE A 113 -13.46 -1.34 7.08
CA PHE A 113 -12.80 -0.60 6.00
C PHE A 113 -13.06 -1.22 4.64
N GLU A 114 -14.21 -1.87 4.46
CA GLU A 114 -14.60 -2.39 3.16
C GLU A 114 -14.89 -1.20 2.22
N PRO A 115 -14.24 -1.13 1.04
CA PRO A 115 -14.42 0.00 0.14
C PRO A 115 -15.84 0.00 -0.42
N ASP A 116 -16.42 1.20 -0.54
CA ASP A 116 -17.73 1.37 -1.17
C ASP A 116 -17.68 0.87 -2.61
N VAL A 117 -18.49 -0.14 -2.93
CA VAL A 117 -18.62 -0.66 -4.28
C VAL A 117 -19.59 0.23 -5.05
N LEU A 118 -19.09 0.84 -6.13
CA LEU A 118 -19.82 1.78 -6.96
C LEU A 118 -20.23 1.14 -8.29
N ASP A 119 -21.38 1.55 -8.82
CA ASP A 119 -21.79 1.22 -10.17
C ASP A 119 -21.07 2.14 -11.16
N PHE A 120 -20.40 1.55 -12.15
CA PHE A 120 -19.68 2.31 -13.17
C PHE A 120 -20.59 3.26 -13.96
N ARG A 121 -21.91 2.99 -14.04
CA ARG A 121 -22.89 3.86 -14.71
C ARG A 121 -23.06 5.21 -14.02
N ASP A 122 -22.71 5.32 -12.74
CA ASP A 122 -22.73 6.58 -11.99
C ASP A 122 -21.47 7.44 -12.26
N LEU A 123 -20.49 6.90 -12.99
CA LEU A 123 -19.25 7.59 -13.33
C LEU A 123 -19.34 8.18 -14.73
N LYS A 124 -19.03 9.48 -14.83
CA LYS A 124 -18.78 10.14 -16.10
C LYS A 124 -17.28 10.34 -16.27
N LEU A 125 -16.66 9.50 -17.08
CA LEU A 125 -15.24 9.66 -17.46
C LEU A 125 -15.07 10.81 -18.46
N GLU A 126 -13.97 11.53 -18.32
CA GLU A 126 -13.58 12.67 -19.15
C GLU A 126 -12.19 12.40 -19.75
N GLU A 127 -11.25 13.35 -19.68
CA GLU A 127 -9.92 13.20 -20.27
C GLU A 127 -9.00 12.25 -19.47
N VAL A 128 -8.04 11.67 -20.18
CA VAL A 128 -6.95 10.92 -19.55
C VAL A 128 -5.96 11.92 -18.93
N ILE A 129 -5.73 11.80 -17.62
CA ILE A 129 -4.83 12.67 -16.87
C ILE A 129 -3.49 12.01 -16.52
N GLY A 130 -3.40 10.69 -16.68
CA GLY A 130 -2.18 9.93 -16.45
C GLY A 130 -2.18 8.59 -17.18
N VAL A 131 -1.01 8.22 -17.72
CA VAL A 131 -0.77 6.91 -18.34
C VAL A 131 0.58 6.40 -17.83
N GLY A 132 0.62 5.17 -17.33
CA GLY A 132 1.85 4.53 -16.85
C GLY A 132 1.70 3.02 -16.75
N GLY A 133 2.68 2.35 -16.12
CA GLY A 133 2.69 0.88 -16.00
C GLY A 133 1.51 0.25 -15.25
N PHE A 134 0.66 1.06 -14.61
CA PHE A 134 -0.40 0.66 -13.66
C PHE A 134 -1.79 0.96 -14.21
N GLY A 135 -1.88 1.26 -15.50
CA GLY A 135 -3.12 1.58 -16.18
C GLY A 135 -3.29 3.06 -16.51
N LYS A 136 -4.48 3.38 -16.98
CA LYS A 136 -4.90 4.73 -17.34
C LYS A 136 -5.64 5.36 -16.18
N VAL A 137 -5.34 6.63 -15.90
CA VAL A 137 -6.07 7.46 -14.94
C VAL A 137 -6.86 8.50 -15.71
N TYR A 138 -8.15 8.56 -15.45
CA TYR A 138 -9.08 9.50 -16.06
C TYR A 138 -9.49 10.56 -15.04
N ARG A 139 -9.67 11.79 -15.49
CA ARG A 139 -10.55 12.73 -14.78
C ARG A 139 -11.98 12.25 -14.98
N GLY A 140 -12.83 12.44 -13.98
CA GLY A 140 -14.24 12.14 -14.11
C GLY A 140 -15.09 12.85 -13.07
N THR A 141 -16.39 12.59 -13.15
CA THR A 141 -17.38 13.07 -12.19
C THR A 141 -18.18 11.90 -11.64
N TRP A 142 -18.39 11.87 -10.32
CA TRP A 142 -19.24 10.92 -9.61
C TRP A 142 -20.21 11.69 -8.71
N ARG A 143 -21.53 11.55 -8.91
CA ARG A 143 -22.56 12.28 -8.15
C ARG A 143 -22.32 13.80 -8.06
N GLY A 144 -21.79 14.38 -9.14
CA GLY A 144 -21.45 15.81 -9.22
C GLY A 144 -20.11 16.19 -8.58
N LEU A 145 -19.40 15.26 -7.94
CA LEU A 145 -18.06 15.48 -7.38
C LEU A 145 -16.98 15.10 -8.38
N LEU A 146 -15.93 15.93 -8.44
CA LEU A 146 -14.78 15.68 -9.29
C LEU A 146 -13.91 14.56 -8.70
N VAL A 147 -13.55 13.58 -9.52
CA VAL A 147 -12.81 12.39 -9.11
C VAL A 147 -11.71 12.02 -10.10
N ALA A 148 -10.71 11.29 -9.62
CA ALA A 148 -9.74 10.58 -10.44
C ALA A 148 -10.12 9.09 -10.49
N VAL A 149 -10.17 8.51 -11.68
CA VAL A 149 -10.55 7.10 -11.89
C VAL A 149 -9.39 6.33 -12.48
N LYS A 150 -8.79 5.44 -11.69
CA LYS A 150 -7.70 4.55 -12.13
C LYS A 150 -8.31 3.25 -12.64
N ALA A 151 -8.24 3.02 -13.94
CA ALA A 151 -8.65 1.75 -14.54
C ALA A 151 -7.65 0.66 -14.16
N ALA A 152 -8.15 -0.51 -13.73
CA ALA A 152 -7.32 -1.66 -13.47
C ALA A 152 -6.63 -2.12 -14.76
N ARG A 153 -5.37 -2.52 -14.64
CA ARG A 153 -4.67 -3.16 -15.76
C ARG A 153 -5.26 -4.56 -15.92
N GLN A 154 -5.72 -4.88 -17.12
CA GLN A 154 -6.10 -6.23 -17.50
C GLN A 154 -4.90 -6.85 -18.20
N ASP A 155 -4.30 -7.86 -17.58
CA ASP A 155 -3.35 -8.71 -18.27
C ASP A 155 -4.15 -9.77 -19.04
N PRO A 156 -3.96 -9.91 -20.38
CA PRO A 156 -4.68 -10.91 -21.16
C PRO A 156 -4.49 -12.35 -20.68
N ASP A 157 -3.38 -12.61 -19.98
CA ASP A 157 -3.01 -13.94 -19.49
C ASP A 157 -3.45 -14.22 -18.04
N GLU A 158 -3.95 -13.21 -17.31
CA GLU A 158 -4.49 -13.39 -15.95
C GLU A 158 -6.00 -13.67 -15.98
N ASP A 159 -6.43 -14.60 -15.12
CA ASP A 159 -7.84 -14.80 -14.85
C ASP A 159 -8.46 -13.51 -14.30
N ILE A 160 -9.54 -13.05 -14.94
CA ILE A 160 -10.16 -11.76 -14.64
C ILE A 160 -10.70 -11.70 -13.19
N SER A 161 -11.08 -12.85 -12.63
CA SER A 161 -11.48 -12.99 -11.23
C SER A 161 -10.33 -12.68 -10.26
N VAL A 162 -9.09 -13.01 -10.63
CA VAL A 162 -7.88 -12.67 -9.87
C VAL A 162 -7.63 -11.17 -9.93
N THR A 163 -7.80 -10.56 -11.10
CA THR A 163 -7.67 -9.09 -11.25
C THR A 163 -8.68 -8.35 -10.36
N ALA A 164 -9.95 -8.77 -10.35
CA ALA A 164 -10.98 -8.15 -9.50
C ALA A 164 -10.65 -8.28 -8.00
N GLN A 165 -10.10 -9.43 -7.57
CA GLN A 165 -9.68 -9.65 -6.20
C GLN A 165 -8.48 -8.78 -5.81
N ASN A 166 -7.50 -8.65 -6.70
CA ASN A 166 -6.34 -7.77 -6.49
C ASN A 166 -6.77 -6.30 -6.34
N VAL A 167 -7.68 -5.83 -7.21
CA VAL A 167 -8.26 -4.47 -7.12
C VAL A 167 -9.01 -4.28 -5.80
N ARG A 168 -9.78 -5.28 -5.35
CA ARG A 168 -10.49 -5.22 -4.06
C ARG A 168 -9.52 -5.14 -2.88
N GLN A 169 -8.45 -5.92 -2.91
CA GLN A 169 -7.43 -5.92 -1.85
C GLN A 169 -6.66 -4.59 -1.81
N GLU A 170 -6.28 -4.04 -2.98
CA GLU A 170 -5.68 -2.71 -3.10
C GLU A 170 -6.62 -1.64 -2.51
N ALA A 171 -7.90 -1.66 -2.90
CA ALA A 171 -8.89 -0.72 -2.41
C ALA A 171 -9.13 -0.84 -0.89
N ARG A 172 -9.10 -2.05 -0.31
CA ARG A 172 -9.22 -2.25 1.16
C ARG A 172 -8.07 -1.62 1.92
N LEU A 173 -6.83 -1.83 1.48
CA LEU A 173 -5.67 -1.19 2.09
C LEU A 173 -5.76 0.34 1.99
N PHE A 174 -6.21 0.83 0.83
CA PHE A 174 -6.35 2.26 0.60
C PHE A 174 -7.49 2.88 1.43
N ALA A 175 -8.59 2.16 1.64
CA ALA A 175 -9.71 2.59 2.49
C ALA A 175 -9.31 2.82 3.96
N MET A 176 -8.22 2.21 4.42
CA MET A 176 -7.68 2.39 5.78
C MET A 176 -6.85 3.68 5.93
N LEU A 177 -6.54 4.36 4.83
CA LEU A 177 -5.73 5.57 4.84
C LEU A 177 -6.61 6.80 4.96
N THR A 178 -6.30 7.67 5.91
CA THR A 178 -7.02 8.93 6.16
C THR A 178 -6.06 9.96 6.72
N HIS A 179 -5.60 10.87 5.87
CA HIS A 179 -4.72 11.96 6.25
C HIS A 179 -4.83 13.11 5.23
N PRO A 180 -4.74 14.40 5.63
CA PRO A 180 -4.91 15.54 4.71
C PRO A 180 -3.88 15.65 3.58
N ASN A 181 -2.73 14.98 3.72
CA ASN A 181 -1.72 14.84 2.67
C ASN A 181 -1.68 13.41 2.10
N ILE A 182 -2.83 12.71 2.15
CA ILE A 182 -3.11 11.40 1.58
C ILE A 182 -4.47 11.49 0.84
N ILE A 183 -4.50 11.42 -0.50
CA ILE A 183 -5.72 11.43 -1.32
C ILE A 183 -6.65 10.33 -0.83
N ALA A 184 -7.90 10.71 -0.62
CA ALA A 184 -8.90 9.78 -0.13
C ALA A 184 -9.41 8.86 -1.23
N LEU A 185 -9.55 7.58 -0.89
CA LEU A 185 -10.41 6.65 -1.64
C LEU A 185 -11.86 7.11 -1.55
N LYS A 186 -12.59 7.09 -2.67
CA LYS A 186 -14.03 7.36 -2.72
C LYS A 186 -14.86 6.12 -3.00
N GLY A 187 -14.26 5.10 -3.62
CA GLY A 187 -14.91 3.82 -3.87
C GLY A 187 -14.18 3.00 -4.92
N VAL A 188 -14.78 1.88 -5.30
CA VAL A 188 -14.22 0.94 -6.27
C VAL A 188 -15.33 0.37 -7.16
N CYS A 189 -15.08 0.22 -8.46
CA CYS A 189 -15.91 -0.59 -9.33
C CYS A 189 -15.27 -1.98 -9.46
N LEU A 190 -16.03 -3.01 -9.10
CA LEU A 190 -15.62 -4.42 -9.16
C LEU A 190 -16.41 -5.22 -10.20
N GLN A 191 -17.23 -4.55 -11.01
CA GLN A 191 -18.02 -5.19 -12.06
C GLN A 191 -17.27 -5.15 -13.39
N GLU A 192 -17.12 -6.31 -14.00
CA GLU A 192 -16.56 -6.43 -15.34
C GLU A 192 -17.44 -5.75 -16.41
N PRO A 193 -16.84 -5.19 -17.48
CA PRO A 193 -15.39 -5.08 -17.75
C PRO A 193 -14.72 -3.89 -17.05
N ASN A 194 -15.46 -3.16 -16.21
CA ASN A 194 -15.09 -1.83 -15.71
C ASN A 194 -14.49 -1.87 -14.30
N LEU A 195 -13.38 -2.61 -14.14
CA LEU A 195 -12.64 -2.63 -12.88
C LEU A 195 -11.86 -1.33 -12.70
N CYS A 196 -12.15 -0.55 -11.65
CA CYS A 196 -11.45 0.71 -11.39
C CYS A 196 -11.50 1.17 -9.93
N ILE A 197 -10.53 1.99 -9.54
CA ILE A 197 -10.44 2.64 -8.23
C ILE A 197 -10.78 4.13 -8.39
N ILE A 198 -11.69 4.64 -7.57
CA ILE A 198 -12.18 6.01 -7.61
C ILE A 198 -11.59 6.77 -6.42
N MET A 199 -10.92 7.88 -6.70
CA MET A 199 -10.14 8.66 -5.74
C MET A 199 -10.51 10.13 -5.80
N GLU A 200 -10.17 10.88 -4.77
CA GLU A 200 -10.18 12.33 -4.80
C GLU A 200 -9.31 12.87 -5.96
N TYR A 201 -9.80 13.93 -6.62
CA TYR A 201 -9.09 14.58 -7.71
C TYR A 201 -8.17 15.70 -7.21
N ALA A 202 -6.87 15.53 -7.39
CA ALA A 202 -5.87 16.57 -7.13
C ALA A 202 -5.78 17.59 -8.28
N SER A 203 -6.44 18.74 -8.13
CA SER A 203 -6.52 19.77 -9.17
C SER A 203 -5.18 20.44 -9.53
N GLY A 204 -4.17 20.35 -8.64
CA GLY A 204 -2.81 20.83 -8.90
C GLY A 204 -2.04 19.98 -9.91
N GLY A 205 -2.52 18.78 -10.23
CA GLY A 205 -1.82 17.82 -11.08
C GLY A 205 -0.51 17.32 -10.46
N ALA A 206 0.28 16.61 -11.27
CA ALA A 206 1.54 16.02 -10.81
C ALA A 206 2.58 17.10 -10.45
N LEU A 207 3.28 16.92 -9.33
CA LEU A 207 4.33 17.83 -8.84
C LEU A 207 5.45 18.07 -9.86
N SER A 208 5.83 17.06 -10.66
CA SER A 208 6.79 17.22 -11.77
C SER A 208 6.38 18.32 -12.74
N ARG A 209 5.08 18.40 -13.10
CA ARG A 209 4.58 19.42 -14.02
C ARG A 209 4.66 20.81 -13.41
N ALA A 210 4.39 20.93 -12.11
CA ALA A 210 4.53 22.20 -11.40
C ALA A 210 6.00 22.67 -11.35
N LEU A 211 6.93 21.72 -11.18
CA LEU A 211 8.37 21.99 -11.13
C LEU A 211 9.00 22.24 -12.52
N ALA A 212 8.42 21.72 -13.61
CA ALA A 212 9.04 21.67 -14.95
C ALA A 212 9.10 22.99 -15.73
N GLY A 213 8.82 24.17 -15.14
CA GLY A 213 8.86 25.40 -15.92
C GLY A 213 8.55 26.71 -15.21
N ARG A 214 8.49 26.71 -13.87
CA ARG A 214 8.15 27.91 -13.09
C ARG A 214 9.18 28.14 -12.00
N ARG A 215 9.59 29.40 -11.82
CA ARG A 215 10.30 29.81 -10.60
C ARG A 215 9.29 29.81 -9.46
N ILE A 216 9.33 28.76 -8.64
CA ILE A 216 8.49 28.64 -7.45
C ILE A 216 9.23 29.30 -6.29
N PRO A 217 8.58 30.20 -5.53
CA PRO A 217 9.20 30.82 -4.36
C PRO A 217 9.66 29.75 -3.34
N PRO A 218 10.83 29.91 -2.70
CA PRO A 218 11.34 28.92 -1.75
C PRO A 218 10.37 28.55 -0.63
N HIS A 219 9.61 29.52 -0.13
CA HIS A 219 8.62 29.27 0.93
C HIS A 219 7.49 28.32 0.50
N ILE A 220 7.13 28.30 -0.79
CA ILE A 220 6.14 27.36 -1.35
C ILE A 220 6.76 25.97 -1.47
N LEU A 221 8.01 25.86 -1.92
CA LEU A 221 8.72 24.57 -1.99
C LEU A 221 8.87 23.92 -0.62
N VAL A 222 9.25 24.71 0.40
CA VAL A 222 9.33 24.23 1.78
C VAL A 222 7.96 23.77 2.27
N ASN A 223 6.90 24.52 1.97
CA ASN A 223 5.55 24.13 2.34
C ASN A 223 5.14 22.78 1.71
N TRP A 224 5.42 22.56 0.42
CA TRP A 224 5.17 21.28 -0.24
C TRP A 224 5.99 20.15 0.38
N ALA A 225 7.28 20.37 0.65
CA ALA A 225 8.14 19.38 1.28
C ALA A 225 7.63 18.97 2.66
N VAL A 226 7.13 19.93 3.47
CA VAL A 226 6.53 19.64 4.78
C VAL A 226 5.26 18.81 4.64
N GLN A 227 4.40 19.12 3.68
CA GLN A 227 3.18 18.34 3.42
C GLN A 227 3.51 16.90 3.01
N ILE A 228 4.50 16.73 2.14
CA ILE A 228 4.97 15.40 1.72
C ILE A 228 5.54 14.61 2.90
N ALA A 229 6.39 15.26 3.71
CA ALA A 229 6.96 14.63 4.89
C ALA A 229 5.85 14.19 5.87
N ARG A 230 4.81 14.99 6.08
CA ARG A 230 3.66 14.63 6.93
C ARG A 230 2.89 13.42 6.40
N GLY A 231 2.59 13.40 5.09
CA GLY A 231 1.97 12.23 4.46
C GLY A 231 2.80 10.96 4.64
N MET A 232 4.12 11.07 4.47
CA MET A 232 5.03 9.93 4.66
C MET A 232 5.15 9.47 6.11
N VAL A 233 5.19 10.39 7.07
CA VAL A 233 5.15 10.05 8.51
C VAL A 233 3.87 9.29 8.84
N TYR A 234 2.74 9.77 8.33
CA TYR A 234 1.47 9.08 8.51
C TYR A 234 1.52 7.64 7.98
N LEU A 235 1.93 7.46 6.71
CA LEU A 235 2.02 6.13 6.10
C LEU A 235 2.93 5.18 6.86
N HIS A 236 4.06 5.67 7.36
CA HIS A 236 5.07 4.83 8.01
C HIS A 236 4.77 4.51 9.47
N SER A 237 4.06 5.38 10.19
CA SER A 237 4.04 5.33 11.66
C SER A 237 2.68 5.54 12.30
N GLU A 238 1.72 6.16 11.61
CA GLU A 238 0.43 6.52 12.21
C GLU A 238 -0.76 5.79 11.56
N ALA A 239 -0.59 5.32 10.33
CA ALA A 239 -1.59 4.52 9.63
C ALA A 239 -1.84 3.21 10.39
N ILE A 240 -3.08 2.73 10.27
CA ILE A 240 -3.53 1.47 10.90
C ILE A 240 -2.61 0.31 10.51
N VAL A 241 -2.20 0.29 9.24
CA VAL A 241 -1.21 -0.63 8.69
C VAL A 241 -0.08 0.22 8.16
N PRO A 242 1.17 0.06 8.66
CA PRO A 242 2.31 0.76 8.10
C PRO A 242 2.49 0.43 6.61
N VAL A 243 2.51 1.46 5.76
CA VAL A 243 2.65 1.31 4.30
C VAL A 243 3.99 1.88 3.87
N ILE A 244 4.83 1.07 3.24
CA ILE A 244 6.01 1.56 2.55
C ILE A 244 5.59 2.03 1.15
N HIS A 245 5.79 3.33 0.85
CA HIS A 245 5.36 3.93 -0.42
C HIS A 245 6.08 3.34 -1.65
N ARG A 246 7.35 2.97 -1.51
CA ARG A 246 8.24 2.35 -2.54
C ARG A 246 8.57 3.17 -3.79
N ASP A 247 7.75 4.15 -4.17
CA ASP A 247 8.01 4.96 -5.36
C ASP A 247 7.89 6.49 -5.13
N LEU A 248 8.48 6.99 -4.04
CA LEU A 248 8.44 8.42 -3.73
C LEU A 248 9.41 9.19 -4.64
N LYS A 249 8.92 9.67 -5.79
CA LYS A 249 9.69 10.48 -6.74
C LYS A 249 8.82 11.54 -7.41
N SER A 250 9.44 12.63 -7.89
CA SER A 250 8.72 13.72 -8.57
C SER A 250 8.26 13.36 -9.98
N ASN A 251 8.94 12.41 -10.65
CA ASN A 251 8.67 11.99 -12.03
C ASN A 251 8.17 10.54 -12.06
N ASN A 252 6.88 10.31 -12.35
CA ASN A 252 6.27 8.99 -12.18
C ASN A 252 5.71 8.43 -13.50
N SER A 253 6.59 7.95 -14.38
CA SER A 253 6.21 7.30 -15.64
C SER A 253 6.14 5.77 -15.56
N LYS A 254 6.66 5.15 -14.49
CA LYS A 254 6.59 3.71 -14.27
C LYS A 254 6.51 3.44 -12.77
N SER A 255 5.52 2.65 -12.42
CA SER A 255 5.36 2.03 -11.12
C SER A 255 4.41 2.64 -10.09
N PHE A 256 3.65 1.77 -9.43
CA PHE A 256 2.46 1.98 -8.59
C PHE A 256 2.36 3.39 -8.03
N ASN A 257 1.42 4.18 -8.57
CA ASN A 257 1.47 5.60 -8.33
C ASN A 257 0.54 6.07 -7.21
N MET A 258 1.13 6.08 -6.03
CA MET A 258 0.71 6.78 -4.83
C MET A 258 1.15 8.28 -4.91
N SER A 259 1.58 8.82 -6.08
CA SER A 259 1.65 10.30 -6.28
C SER A 259 0.31 10.95 -6.60
N PHE A 260 -0.77 10.17 -6.60
CA PHE A 260 -2.11 10.65 -6.27
C PHE A 260 -2.46 10.28 -4.84
N ILE A 261 -1.50 10.29 -3.92
CA ILE A 261 -1.79 10.09 -2.51
C ILE A 261 -1.20 11.28 -1.78
N ILE A 262 -0.03 11.80 -2.12
CA ILE A 262 0.46 13.02 -1.49
C ILE A 262 0.19 14.29 -2.30
#